data_AF-A0A071M0U1-F1
#
_entry.id   AF-A0A071M0U1-F1
#
_cell.length_a   1.000
_cell.length_b   1.000
_cell.length_c   1.000
_cell.angle_alpha   90.00
_cell.angle_beta   90.00
_cell.angle_gamma   90.00
#
_symmetry.space_group_name_H-M   'P 1'
#
loop_
_entity.id
_entity.type
_entity.pdbx_description
1 polymer ?
#
loop_
_entity_poly.entity_id
_entity_poly.type
_entity_poly.pdbx_seq_one_letter_code
_entity_poly.pdbx_strand_id
1 'polypeptide(L)'
;MNMAQALLKSTLAAPEPQLQPVAQQTVLSVQDLCKSWNGQHNVLDGISFDLHAGELVGVIGRSGAGKSTLLHVLNGTHTATSGHILSQEDDDDERDITELHGRALRQWRSECGMIFQDFCLVPRLDVLTNVLLGRLSQTSTLKSLFKIFPDSDRARAIELLEWMGLLPHALQRAENLSGGQMQRVAICRALMQNPRILLADEPVASLDPKNTQRIMDALKQVSQRGISVMVNLHSVELVQSYCSRVIGIASGRVVYDGHPASLTEDTLQQLYGDEISQLH
;
A
#
# COMPACT_ATOMS: atom_id res chain seq x y z
N MET A 1 45.32 -9.93 -34.39
CA MET A 1 44.70 -8.91 -33.52
C MET A 1 43.47 -8.39 -34.25
N ASN A 2 42.31 -8.97 -33.98
CA ASN A 2 41.12 -8.75 -34.81
C ASN A 2 40.44 -7.40 -34.52
N MET A 3 40.19 -6.66 -35.60
CA MET A 3 39.38 -5.43 -35.69
C MET A 3 38.04 -5.49 -34.93
N ALA A 4 37.51 -6.69 -34.64
CA ALA A 4 36.29 -6.89 -33.87
C ALA A 4 36.39 -6.48 -32.38
N GLN A 5 37.59 -6.48 -31.77
CA GLN A 5 37.75 -6.09 -30.36
C GLN A 5 37.90 -4.58 -30.15
N ALA A 6 38.23 -3.82 -31.21
CA ALA A 6 38.37 -2.36 -31.13
C ALA A 6 37.00 -1.65 -31.24
N LEU A 7 36.05 -2.22 -31.98
CA LEU A 7 34.70 -1.68 -32.15
C LEU A 7 33.76 -1.97 -30.96
N LEU A 8 34.14 -2.87 -30.06
CA LEU A 8 33.35 -3.25 -28.87
C LEU A 8 33.69 -2.43 -27.61
N LYS A 9 34.71 -1.57 -27.65
CA LYS A 9 35.10 -0.72 -26.51
C LYS A 9 34.65 0.74 -26.60
N SER A 10 34.14 1.20 -27.75
CA SER A 10 33.72 2.60 -27.95
C SER A 10 32.21 2.83 -27.75
N THR A 11 31.43 1.81 -27.40
CA THR A 11 29.97 1.89 -27.17
C THR A 11 29.57 1.79 -25.69
N LEU A 12 30.52 1.71 -24.75
CA LEU A 12 30.26 1.54 -23.30
C LEU A 12 30.58 2.79 -22.47
N ALA A 13 30.42 3.98 -23.03
CA ALA A 13 30.46 5.23 -22.28
C ALA A 13 29.34 6.16 -22.74
N ALA A 14 28.10 5.67 -22.72
CA ALA A 14 26.95 6.56 -22.66
C ALA A 14 26.86 7.07 -21.22
N PRO A 15 26.78 8.40 -20.97
CA PRO A 15 26.58 8.91 -19.63
C PRO A 15 25.28 8.31 -19.08
N GLU A 16 25.33 7.77 -17.86
CA GLU A 16 24.14 7.38 -17.12
C GLU A 16 23.13 8.52 -17.21
N PRO A 17 21.87 8.27 -17.63
CA PRO A 17 20.87 9.31 -17.63
C PRO A 17 20.74 9.80 -16.18
N GLN A 18 21.21 11.02 -15.95
CA GLN A 18 20.97 11.74 -14.70
C GLN A 18 19.46 11.74 -14.50
N LEU A 19 18.98 11.00 -13.51
CA LEU A 19 17.58 10.96 -13.10
C LEU A 19 17.20 12.36 -12.64
N GLN A 20 16.73 13.18 -13.57
CA GLN A 20 15.98 14.38 -13.25
C GLN A 20 14.70 13.92 -12.55
N PRO A 21 14.32 14.48 -11.40
CA PRO A 21 13.09 14.11 -10.73
C PRO A 21 11.94 14.49 -11.65
N VAL A 22 11.26 13.49 -12.22
CA VAL A 22 9.96 13.66 -12.86
C VAL A 22 9.08 14.34 -11.82
N ALA A 23 8.50 15.50 -12.14
CA ALA A 23 7.53 16.15 -11.28
C ALA A 23 6.46 15.11 -10.90
N GLN A 24 6.46 14.68 -9.64
CA GLN A 24 5.65 13.54 -9.22
C GLN A 24 4.18 13.99 -9.20
N GLN A 25 3.35 13.41 -10.05
CA GLN A 25 1.92 13.71 -10.10
C GLN A 25 1.29 13.36 -8.74
N THR A 26 0.69 14.34 -8.08
CA THR A 26 -0.07 14.12 -6.83
C THR A 26 -1.30 13.28 -7.15
N VAL A 27 -1.47 12.16 -6.46
CA VAL A 27 -2.66 11.29 -6.58
C VAL A 27 -3.65 11.50 -5.45
N LEU A 28 -3.16 11.97 -4.28
CA LEU A 28 -3.96 12.22 -3.10
C LEU A 28 -3.37 13.39 -2.31
N SER A 29 -4.17 14.38 -1.96
CA SER A 29 -3.79 15.44 -1.02
C SER A 29 -4.65 15.33 0.23
N VAL A 30 -4.00 15.27 1.39
CA VAL A 30 -4.66 15.21 2.70
C VAL A 30 -4.47 16.56 3.38
N GLN A 31 -5.57 17.16 3.84
CA GLN A 31 -5.56 18.53 4.37
C GLN A 31 -6.30 18.60 5.71
N ASP A 32 -5.56 18.97 6.76
CA ASP A 32 -6.05 19.16 8.13
C ASP A 32 -6.95 18.03 8.63
N LEU A 33 -6.58 16.80 8.27
CA LEU A 33 -7.39 15.61 8.53
C LEU A 33 -7.43 15.31 10.03
N CYS A 34 -8.64 15.31 10.58
CA CYS A 34 -8.89 14.96 11.96
C CYS A 34 -9.81 13.73 12.07
N LYS A 35 -9.56 12.91 13.09
CA LYS A 35 -10.41 11.79 13.46
C LYS A 35 -10.47 11.66 14.96
N SER A 36 -11.66 11.73 15.53
CA SER A 36 -11.93 11.36 16.93
C SER A 36 -12.95 10.23 17.01
N TRP A 37 -12.85 9.45 18.09
CA TRP A 37 -13.88 8.47 18.45
C TRP A 37 -14.74 9.07 19.56
N ASN A 38 -16.06 9.12 19.34
CA ASN A 38 -17.04 9.60 20.32
C ASN A 38 -16.76 11.00 20.89
N GLY A 39 -16.06 11.87 20.13
CA GLY A 39 -15.81 13.26 20.50
C GLY A 39 -14.88 13.48 21.70
N GLN A 40 -14.12 12.47 22.13
CA GLN A 40 -13.23 12.59 23.29
C GLN A 40 -11.84 13.11 22.92
N HIS A 41 -11.06 12.30 22.21
CA HIS A 41 -9.67 12.58 21.87
C HIS A 41 -9.46 12.38 20.37
N ASN A 42 -8.71 13.30 19.76
CA ASN A 42 -8.30 13.20 18.37
C ASN A 42 -7.24 12.10 18.24
N VAL A 43 -7.57 11.03 17.51
CA VAL A 43 -6.62 10.00 17.09
C VAL A 43 -5.78 10.50 15.92
N LEU A 44 -6.38 11.30 15.04
CA LEU A 44 -5.69 12.10 14.02
C LEU A 44 -6.05 13.56 14.27
N ASP A 45 -5.07 14.44 14.20
CA ASP A 45 -5.16 15.82 14.69
C ASP A 45 -4.46 16.79 13.73
N GLY A 46 -5.11 17.13 12.63
CA GLY A 46 -4.58 18.03 11.60
C GLY A 46 -3.47 17.40 10.77
N ILE A 47 -3.67 16.16 10.31
CA ILE A 47 -2.74 15.48 9.42
C ILE A 47 -2.83 16.11 8.03
N SER A 48 -1.69 16.56 7.49
CA SER A 48 -1.58 17.12 6.14
C SER A 48 -0.36 16.57 5.43
N PHE A 49 -0.55 16.03 4.21
CA PHE A 49 0.52 15.55 3.34
C PHE A 49 -0.03 15.25 1.94
N ASP A 50 0.85 15.25 0.95
CA ASP A 50 0.56 14.80 -0.41
C ASP A 50 1.14 13.41 -0.67
N LEU A 51 0.40 12.59 -1.40
CA LEU A 51 0.82 11.30 -1.94
C LEU A 51 0.95 11.41 -3.47
N HIS A 52 2.03 10.88 -4.03
CA HIS A 52 2.35 10.99 -5.45
C HIS A 52 2.43 9.63 -6.15
N ALA A 53 2.20 9.62 -7.46
CA ALA A 53 2.22 8.41 -8.26
C ALA A 53 3.56 7.66 -8.15
N GLY A 54 3.47 6.36 -7.88
CA GLY A 54 4.61 5.45 -7.88
C GLY A 54 5.60 5.58 -6.72
N GLU A 55 5.27 6.33 -5.66
CA GLU A 55 6.07 6.36 -4.44
C GLU A 55 5.72 5.22 -3.47
N LEU A 56 6.72 4.76 -2.70
CA LEU A 56 6.54 3.81 -1.60
C LEU A 56 6.81 4.54 -0.28
N VAL A 57 5.73 4.96 0.38
CA VAL A 57 5.76 5.73 1.63
C VAL A 57 5.63 4.81 2.83
N GLY A 58 6.62 4.86 3.72
CA GLY A 58 6.55 4.21 5.03
C GLY A 58 5.83 5.09 6.05
N VAL A 59 4.92 4.52 6.83
CA VAL A 59 4.28 5.19 7.98
C VAL A 59 4.84 4.58 9.25
N ILE A 60 5.46 5.41 10.08
CA ILE A 60 6.12 4.99 11.32
C ILE A 60 5.63 5.80 12.52
N GLY A 61 5.90 5.29 13.72
CA GLY A 61 5.49 5.88 14.99
C GLY A 61 5.05 4.83 16.00
N ARG A 62 4.85 5.24 17.26
CA ARG A 62 4.43 4.35 18.35
C ARG A 62 3.12 3.60 18.07
N SER A 63 2.93 2.46 18.73
CA SER A 63 1.62 1.82 18.80
C SER A 63 0.57 2.80 19.35
N GLY A 64 -0.61 2.85 18.72
CA GLY A 64 -1.67 3.80 19.09
C GLY A 64 -1.48 5.23 18.57
N ALA A 65 -0.41 5.55 17.84
CA ALA A 65 -0.18 6.90 17.30
C ALA A 65 -1.18 7.34 16.21
N GLY A 66 -1.99 6.42 15.69
CA GLY A 66 -3.01 6.69 14.67
C GLY A 66 -2.71 6.15 13.26
N LYS A 67 -1.62 5.41 13.06
CA LYS A 67 -1.18 4.89 11.74
C LYS A 67 -2.27 4.07 11.02
N SER A 68 -2.77 3.00 11.63
CA SER A 68 -3.87 2.20 11.06
C SER A 68 -5.13 3.04 10.85
N THR A 69 -5.47 3.92 11.80
CA THR A 69 -6.60 4.83 11.66
C THR A 69 -6.47 5.73 10.43
N LEU A 70 -5.27 6.26 10.15
CA LEU A 70 -5.00 7.03 8.94
C LEU A 70 -5.30 6.20 7.69
N LEU A 71 -4.70 5.01 7.55
CA LEU A 71 -4.92 4.13 6.39
C LEU A 71 -6.42 3.80 6.21
N HIS A 72 -7.15 3.51 7.29
CA HIS A 72 -8.58 3.23 7.24
C HIS A 72 -9.42 4.45 6.84
N VAL A 73 -9.01 5.67 7.22
CA VAL A 73 -9.67 6.90 6.82
C VAL A 73 -9.38 7.25 5.35
N LEU A 74 -8.14 7.06 4.88
CA LEU A 74 -7.78 7.25 3.47
C LEU A 74 -8.54 6.28 2.55
N ASN A 75 -8.66 5.01 2.93
CA ASN A 75 -9.51 4.04 2.22
C ASN A 75 -11.03 4.36 2.34
N GLY A 76 -11.42 5.25 3.25
CA GLY A 76 -12.81 5.56 3.53
C GLY A 76 -13.57 4.41 4.21
N THR A 77 -12.87 3.48 4.87
CA THR A 77 -13.50 2.48 5.76
C THR A 77 -14.00 3.13 7.04
N HIS A 78 -13.24 4.12 7.53
CA HIS A 78 -13.67 5.02 8.59
C HIS A 78 -13.90 6.43 8.01
N THR A 79 -14.89 7.15 8.52
CA THR A 79 -15.12 8.55 8.14
C THR A 79 -14.17 9.47 8.90
N ALA A 80 -13.71 10.54 8.25
CA ALA A 80 -13.05 11.65 8.93
C ALA A 80 -14.03 12.37 9.87
N THR A 81 -13.50 13.06 10.89
CA THR A 81 -14.27 13.99 11.72
C THR A 81 -14.27 15.39 11.12
N SER A 82 -13.14 15.82 10.54
CA SER A 82 -12.98 17.07 9.79
C SER A 82 -11.74 16.98 8.88
N GLY A 83 -11.53 18.00 8.05
CA GLY A 83 -10.47 18.02 7.03
C GLY A 83 -10.91 17.35 5.73
N HIS A 84 -10.02 17.35 4.75
CA HIS A 84 -10.31 16.94 3.38
C HIS A 84 -9.31 15.89 2.89
N ILE A 85 -9.78 15.02 2.00
CA ILE A 85 -8.95 14.03 1.31
C ILE A 85 -9.28 14.16 -0.17
N LEU A 86 -8.39 14.79 -0.91
CA LEU A 86 -8.62 15.20 -2.29
C LEU A 86 -7.89 14.21 -3.21
N SER A 87 -8.65 13.39 -3.92
CA SER A 87 -8.09 12.50 -4.94
C SER A 87 -8.02 13.24 -6.27
N GLN A 88 -6.88 13.14 -6.96
CA GLN A 88 -6.75 13.68 -8.32
C GLN A 88 -7.04 12.60 -9.35
N GLU A 89 -7.93 12.89 -10.29
CA GLU A 89 -8.23 12.05 -11.44
C GLU A 89 -7.42 12.48 -12.68
N ASP A 90 -7.40 11.66 -13.74
CA ASP A 90 -6.56 11.91 -14.93
C ASP A 90 -7.07 13.10 -15.78
N ASP A 91 -8.30 13.56 -15.52
CA ASP A 91 -8.99 14.63 -16.25
C ASP A 91 -8.93 16.01 -15.54
N ASP A 92 -7.96 16.23 -14.64
CA ASP A 92 -7.81 17.43 -13.78
C ASP A 92 -8.97 17.70 -12.80
N ASP A 93 -9.97 16.81 -12.71
CA ASP A 93 -11.03 16.89 -11.71
C ASP A 93 -10.52 16.38 -10.34
N GLU A 94 -10.74 17.22 -9.32
CA GLU A 94 -10.44 16.90 -7.93
C GLU A 94 -11.71 16.41 -7.23
N ARG A 95 -11.58 15.31 -6.48
CA ARG A 95 -12.69 14.70 -5.76
C ARG A 95 -12.39 14.57 -4.27
N ASP A 96 -13.20 15.22 -3.44
CA ASP A 96 -13.13 15.03 -1.99
C ASP A 96 -13.77 13.70 -1.57
N ILE A 97 -12.93 12.83 -1.03
CA ILE A 97 -13.29 11.50 -0.56
C ILE A 97 -14.15 11.55 0.70
N THR A 98 -14.00 12.60 1.52
CA THR A 98 -14.71 12.73 2.81
C THR A 98 -16.22 12.92 2.64
N GLU A 99 -16.65 13.43 1.48
CA GLU A 99 -18.05 13.66 1.12
C GLU A 99 -18.70 12.45 0.41
N LEU A 100 -17.93 11.40 0.11
CA LEU A 100 -18.43 10.28 -0.69
C LEU A 100 -19.29 9.31 0.11
N HIS A 101 -20.42 8.92 -0.49
CA HIS A 101 -21.35 7.96 0.09
C HIS A 101 -21.81 6.91 -0.92
N GLY A 102 -22.35 5.80 -0.41
CA GLY A 102 -22.98 4.75 -1.21
C GLY A 102 -22.09 4.19 -2.33
N ARG A 103 -22.54 4.31 -3.59
CA ARG A 103 -21.84 3.77 -4.76
C ARG A 103 -20.52 4.49 -5.04
N ALA A 104 -20.48 5.81 -4.84
CA ALA A 104 -19.30 6.63 -5.04
C ALA A 104 -18.14 6.21 -4.10
N LEU A 105 -18.44 5.98 -2.82
CA LEU A 105 -17.46 5.50 -1.85
C LEU A 105 -17.00 4.05 -2.15
N ARG A 106 -17.90 3.21 -2.67
CA ARG A 106 -17.55 1.85 -3.09
C ARG A 106 -16.59 1.83 -4.28
N GLN A 107 -16.75 2.78 -5.20
CA GLN A 107 -15.84 2.96 -6.32
C GLN A 107 -14.47 3.44 -5.84
N TRP A 108 -14.43 4.44 -4.95
CA TRP A 108 -13.18 4.89 -4.32
C TRP A 108 -12.40 3.75 -3.68
N ARG A 109 -13.06 2.88 -2.89
CA ARG A 109 -12.43 1.70 -2.27
C ARG A 109 -11.88 0.66 -3.25
N SER A 110 -12.16 0.79 -4.54
CA SER A 110 -11.53 -0.04 -5.58
C SER A 110 -10.37 0.65 -6.31
N GLU A 111 -10.33 1.98 -6.24
CA GLU A 111 -9.20 2.80 -6.72
C GLU A 111 -8.12 2.90 -5.63
N CYS A 112 -8.53 2.92 -4.36
CA CYS A 112 -7.72 2.88 -3.15
C CYS A 112 -7.80 1.48 -2.51
N GLY A 113 -6.98 0.56 -3.00
CA GLY A 113 -6.94 -0.82 -2.51
C GLY A 113 -6.28 -0.91 -1.13
N MET A 114 -6.75 -1.81 -0.27
CA MET A 114 -6.21 -1.99 1.08
C MET A 114 -5.86 -3.45 1.38
N ILE A 115 -4.67 -3.65 1.94
CA ILE A 115 -4.21 -4.89 2.57
C ILE A 115 -4.37 -4.71 4.09
N PHE A 116 -5.26 -5.50 4.68
CA PHE A 116 -5.57 -5.46 6.10
C PHE A 116 -4.70 -6.42 6.90
N GLN A 117 -4.45 -6.07 8.16
CA GLN A 117 -3.69 -6.89 9.11
C GLN A 117 -4.24 -8.31 9.27
N ASP A 118 -5.57 -8.49 9.35
CA ASP A 118 -6.22 -9.80 9.52
C ASP A 118 -6.41 -10.59 8.20
N PHE A 119 -5.76 -10.18 7.11
CA PHE A 119 -5.90 -10.70 5.73
C PHE A 119 -7.30 -10.55 5.11
N CYS A 120 -8.36 -10.55 5.93
CA CYS A 120 -9.78 -10.54 5.59
C CYS A 120 -10.18 -11.56 4.51
N LEU A 121 -9.48 -12.70 4.42
CA LEU A 121 -9.81 -13.77 3.45
C LEU A 121 -11.07 -14.52 3.89
N VAL A 122 -11.79 -15.11 2.93
CA VAL A 122 -12.92 -16.00 3.21
C VAL A 122 -12.37 -17.42 3.35
N PRO A 123 -12.29 -18.00 4.56
CA PRO A 123 -11.50 -19.21 4.82
C PRO A 123 -11.99 -20.45 4.04
N ARG A 124 -13.31 -20.55 3.87
CA ARG A 124 -13.99 -21.66 3.19
C ARG A 124 -13.87 -21.62 1.67
N LEU A 125 -13.47 -20.49 1.09
CA LEU A 125 -13.31 -20.35 -0.35
C LEU A 125 -11.88 -20.71 -0.75
N ASP A 126 -11.72 -21.19 -1.98
CA ASP A 126 -10.40 -21.43 -2.54
C ASP A 126 -9.62 -20.12 -2.78
N VAL A 127 -8.32 -20.25 -2.96
CA VAL A 127 -7.39 -19.12 -3.15
C VAL A 127 -7.76 -18.31 -4.39
N LEU A 128 -8.02 -18.97 -5.52
CA LEU A 128 -8.38 -18.31 -6.77
C LEU A 128 -9.65 -17.48 -6.61
N THR A 129 -10.68 -18.04 -5.98
CA THR A 129 -11.93 -17.33 -5.68
C THR A 129 -11.65 -16.15 -4.78
N ASN A 130 -10.85 -16.30 -3.72
CA ASN A 130 -10.47 -15.19 -2.84
C ASN A 130 -9.81 -14.03 -3.60
N VAL A 131 -8.92 -14.30 -4.56
CA VAL A 131 -8.34 -13.26 -5.42
C VAL A 131 -9.39 -12.61 -6.31
N LEU A 132 -10.26 -13.42 -6.94
CA LEU A 132 -11.35 -12.92 -7.79
C LEU A 132 -12.36 -12.05 -7.03
N LEU A 133 -12.50 -12.21 -5.70
CA LEU A 133 -13.33 -11.31 -4.89
C LEU A 133 -12.82 -9.85 -4.90
N GLY A 134 -11.59 -9.59 -5.35
CA GLY A 134 -11.13 -8.23 -5.63
C GLY A 134 -11.97 -7.52 -6.70
N ARG A 135 -12.61 -8.25 -7.62
CA ARG A 135 -13.43 -7.69 -8.71
C ARG A 135 -14.88 -7.39 -8.32
N LEU A 136 -15.27 -7.61 -7.06
CA LEU A 136 -16.66 -7.48 -6.60
C LEU A 136 -17.22 -6.06 -6.75
N SER A 137 -16.40 -5.02 -6.69
CA SER A 137 -16.85 -3.63 -6.90
C SER A 137 -17.27 -3.37 -8.35
N GLN A 138 -16.70 -4.11 -9.29
CA GLN A 138 -16.89 -3.95 -10.74
C GLN A 138 -17.82 -5.02 -11.34
N THR A 139 -18.30 -5.97 -10.52
CA THR A 139 -19.17 -7.07 -10.94
C THR A 139 -20.53 -6.99 -10.26
N SER A 140 -21.61 -7.32 -10.98
CA SER A 140 -22.96 -7.39 -10.40
C SER A 140 -23.02 -8.34 -9.20
N THR A 141 -23.64 -7.92 -8.09
CA THR A 141 -23.80 -8.70 -6.86
C THR A 141 -24.32 -10.12 -7.11
N LEU A 142 -25.24 -10.29 -8.06
CA LEU A 142 -25.80 -11.60 -8.41
C LEU A 142 -24.76 -12.51 -9.09
N LYS A 143 -24.01 -11.99 -10.07
CA LYS A 143 -22.95 -12.76 -10.75
C LYS A 143 -21.85 -13.18 -9.78
N SER A 144 -21.47 -12.27 -8.89
CA SER A 144 -20.52 -12.51 -7.81
C SER A 144 -20.97 -13.61 -6.85
N LEU A 145 -22.24 -13.63 -6.46
CA LEU A 145 -22.81 -14.67 -5.60
C LEU A 145 -22.75 -16.06 -6.26
N PHE A 146 -22.96 -16.13 -7.58
CA PHE A 146 -22.84 -17.37 -8.35
C PHE A 146 -21.41 -17.69 -8.84
N LYS A 147 -20.38 -16.96 -8.37
CA LYS A 147 -18.96 -17.11 -8.77
C LYS A 147 -18.73 -17.01 -10.28
N ILE A 148 -19.54 -16.21 -10.97
CA ILE A 148 -19.46 -16.00 -12.42
C ILE A 148 -18.49 -14.84 -12.67
N PHE A 149 -17.24 -15.18 -12.99
CA PHE A 149 -16.19 -14.24 -13.37
C PHE A 149 -15.80 -14.44 -14.85
N PRO A 150 -15.55 -13.34 -15.60
CA PRO A 150 -15.02 -13.41 -16.97
C PRO A 150 -13.68 -14.15 -17.04
N ASP A 151 -13.39 -14.75 -18.19
CA ASP A 151 -12.11 -15.46 -18.40
C ASP A 151 -10.90 -14.52 -18.29
N SER A 152 -11.06 -13.24 -18.64
CA SER A 152 -10.03 -12.22 -18.46
C SER A 152 -9.67 -12.00 -16.98
N ASP A 153 -10.67 -12.01 -16.09
CA ASP A 153 -10.44 -11.88 -14.65
C ASP A 153 -9.77 -13.13 -14.09
N ARG A 154 -10.14 -14.32 -14.60
CA ARG A 154 -9.50 -15.59 -14.21
C ARG A 154 -8.03 -15.64 -14.65
N ALA A 155 -7.74 -15.26 -15.89
CA ALA A 155 -6.39 -15.21 -16.43
C ALA A 155 -5.50 -14.28 -15.58
N ARG A 156 -5.97 -13.06 -15.31
CA ARG A 156 -5.25 -12.11 -14.46
C ARG A 156 -5.06 -12.61 -13.02
N ALA A 157 -6.07 -13.25 -12.42
CA ALA A 157 -5.93 -13.81 -11.09
C ALA A 157 -4.86 -14.93 -11.05
N ILE A 158 -4.79 -15.74 -12.11
CA ILE A 158 -3.74 -16.76 -12.29
C ILE A 158 -2.36 -16.11 -12.42
N GLU A 159 -2.21 -15.06 -13.22
CA GLU A 159 -0.95 -14.31 -13.37
C GLU A 159 -0.46 -13.73 -12.04
N LEU A 160 -1.37 -13.14 -11.24
CA LEU A 160 -1.03 -12.62 -9.91
C LEU A 160 -0.60 -13.74 -8.94
N LEU A 161 -1.31 -14.87 -8.95
CA LEU A 161 -0.96 -16.02 -8.13
C LEU A 161 0.36 -16.65 -8.55
N GLU A 162 0.68 -16.67 -9.84
CA GLU A 162 1.97 -17.13 -10.36
C GLU A 162 3.10 -16.20 -9.90
N TRP A 163 2.94 -14.89 -10.09
CA TRP A 163 3.90 -13.87 -9.64
C TRP A 163 4.19 -13.98 -8.13
N MET A 164 3.17 -14.28 -7.33
CA MET A 164 3.32 -14.45 -5.88
C MET A 164 3.72 -15.87 -5.43
N GLY A 165 3.95 -16.79 -6.37
CA GLY A 165 4.36 -18.17 -6.09
C GLY A 165 3.30 -18.96 -5.31
N LEU A 166 2.03 -18.78 -5.68
CA LEU A 166 0.84 -19.38 -5.07
C LEU A 166 0.01 -20.21 -6.06
N LEU A 167 0.37 -20.26 -7.33
CA LEU A 167 -0.37 -21.00 -8.36
C LEU A 167 -0.67 -22.47 -7.97
N PRO A 168 0.25 -23.25 -7.38
CA PRO A 168 -0.06 -24.63 -6.93
C PRO A 168 -1.17 -24.71 -5.87
N HIS A 169 -1.43 -23.62 -5.14
CA HIS A 169 -2.45 -23.54 -4.09
C HIS A 169 -3.76 -22.92 -4.58
N ALA A 170 -3.90 -22.59 -5.87
CA ALA A 170 -5.04 -21.84 -6.41
C ALA A 170 -6.41 -22.47 -6.07
N LEU A 171 -6.50 -23.81 -6.04
CA LEU A 171 -7.73 -24.54 -5.75
C LEU A 171 -7.85 -24.99 -4.28
N GLN A 172 -6.84 -24.71 -3.45
CA GLN A 172 -6.84 -25.02 -2.03
C GLN A 172 -7.68 -23.99 -1.27
N ARG A 173 -8.38 -24.42 -0.21
CA ARG A 173 -9.08 -23.51 0.70
C ARG A 173 -8.11 -22.58 1.43
N ALA A 174 -8.49 -21.32 1.58
CA ALA A 174 -7.67 -20.32 2.26
C ALA A 174 -7.36 -20.70 3.73
N GLU A 175 -8.27 -21.41 4.41
CA GLU A 175 -8.08 -21.89 5.79
C GLU A 175 -6.89 -22.85 5.98
N ASN A 176 -6.40 -23.47 4.89
CA ASN A 176 -5.29 -24.41 4.93
C ASN A 176 -3.94 -23.76 4.60
N LEU A 177 -3.90 -22.44 4.42
CA LEU A 177 -2.67 -21.70 4.09
C LEU A 177 -1.91 -21.30 5.36
N SER A 178 -0.59 -21.15 5.24
CA SER A 178 0.21 -20.46 6.26
C SER A 178 -0.07 -18.96 6.28
N GLY A 179 0.26 -18.26 7.37
CA GLY A 179 0.09 -16.81 7.48
C GLY A 179 0.73 -16.03 6.33
N GLY A 180 1.99 -16.35 5.98
CA GLY A 180 2.67 -15.73 4.84
C GLY A 180 2.07 -16.08 3.47
N GLN A 181 1.40 -17.23 3.33
CA GLN A 181 0.62 -17.53 2.12
C GLN A 181 -0.68 -16.71 2.08
N MET A 182 -1.42 -16.63 3.20
CA MET A 182 -2.63 -15.80 3.30
C MET A 182 -2.34 -14.34 2.98
N GLN A 183 -1.23 -13.80 3.49
CA GLN A 183 -0.80 -12.43 3.19
C GLN A 183 -0.57 -12.20 1.70
N ARG A 184 0.11 -13.12 1.03
CA ARG A 184 0.35 -13.06 -0.42
C ARG A 184 -0.96 -13.15 -1.22
N VAL A 185 -1.94 -13.93 -0.77
CA VAL A 185 -3.29 -13.96 -1.36
C VAL A 185 -4.02 -12.62 -1.15
N ALA A 186 -3.90 -12.01 0.03
CA ALA A 186 -4.50 -10.71 0.33
C ALA A 186 -3.93 -9.60 -0.59
N ILE A 187 -2.62 -9.61 -0.84
CA ILE A 187 -1.97 -8.72 -1.81
C ILE A 187 -2.52 -8.95 -3.23
N CYS A 188 -2.59 -10.21 -3.69
CA CYS A 188 -3.16 -10.53 -5.00
C CYS A 188 -4.59 -9.99 -5.14
N ARG A 189 -5.43 -10.18 -4.10
CA ARG A 189 -6.81 -9.70 -4.09
C ARG A 189 -6.90 -8.18 -4.17
N ALA A 190 -6.04 -7.46 -3.45
CA ALA A 190 -5.99 -6.00 -3.54
C ALA A 190 -5.57 -5.54 -4.95
N LEU A 191 -4.53 -6.15 -5.54
CA LEU A 191 -4.05 -5.83 -6.90
C LEU A 191 -5.04 -6.22 -8.00
N MET A 192 -5.94 -7.16 -7.73
CA MET A 192 -7.01 -7.53 -8.65
C MET A 192 -7.99 -6.36 -8.90
N GLN A 193 -8.04 -5.36 -8.02
CA GLN A 193 -8.88 -4.17 -8.18
C GLN A 193 -8.39 -3.19 -9.26
N ASN A 194 -7.11 -3.27 -9.67
CA ASN A 194 -6.39 -2.19 -10.38
C ASN A 194 -6.35 -0.89 -9.58
N PRO A 195 -5.83 -0.91 -8.33
CA PRO A 195 -5.78 0.31 -7.54
C PRO A 195 -4.77 1.30 -8.13
N ARG A 196 -5.05 2.60 -7.98
CA ARG A 196 -4.09 3.70 -8.14
C ARG A 196 -3.27 3.90 -6.86
N ILE A 197 -3.90 3.62 -5.72
CA ILE A 197 -3.29 3.72 -4.39
C ILE A 197 -3.44 2.38 -3.67
N LEU A 198 -2.35 1.85 -3.13
CA LEU A 198 -2.33 0.64 -2.33
C LEU A 198 -1.90 0.96 -0.90
N LEU A 199 -2.83 0.78 0.03
CA LEU A 199 -2.60 0.94 1.47
C LEU A 199 -2.31 -0.42 2.09
N ALA A 200 -1.29 -0.52 2.91
CA ALA A 200 -0.91 -1.77 3.55
C ALA A 200 -0.72 -1.57 5.05
N ASP A 201 -1.63 -2.14 5.84
CA ASP A 201 -1.55 -2.07 7.30
C ASP A 201 -0.81 -3.30 7.85
N GLU A 202 0.42 -3.08 8.30
CA GLU A 202 1.31 -4.10 8.86
C GLU A 202 1.49 -5.36 7.99
N PRO A 203 1.84 -5.22 6.70
CA PRO A 203 1.77 -6.34 5.77
C PRO A 203 2.83 -7.44 5.99
N VAL A 204 3.76 -7.22 6.91
CA VAL A 204 4.88 -8.13 7.19
C VAL A 204 4.96 -8.52 8.67
N ALA A 205 3.96 -8.16 9.47
CA ALA A 205 3.93 -8.51 10.89
C ALA A 205 3.94 -10.03 11.07
N SER A 206 4.76 -10.50 12.00
CA SER A 206 4.86 -11.92 12.38
C SER A 206 5.25 -12.88 11.24
N LEU A 207 5.90 -12.38 10.18
CA LEU A 207 6.43 -13.21 9.08
C LEU A 207 7.92 -13.50 9.27
N ASP A 208 8.36 -14.64 8.74
CA ASP A 208 9.79 -14.94 8.68
C ASP A 208 10.53 -13.99 7.71
N PRO A 209 11.84 -13.77 7.89
CA PRO A 209 12.61 -12.79 7.11
C PRO A 209 12.50 -12.97 5.59
N LYS A 210 12.41 -14.22 5.11
CA LYS A 210 12.32 -14.52 3.68
C LYS A 210 10.97 -14.09 3.10
N ASN A 211 9.87 -14.35 3.83
CA ASN A 211 8.55 -13.88 3.41
C ASN A 211 8.41 -12.36 3.53
N THR A 212 9.00 -11.74 4.56
CA THR A 212 9.07 -10.27 4.70
C THR A 212 9.73 -9.63 3.48
N GLN A 213 10.93 -10.08 3.10
CA GLN A 213 11.63 -9.58 1.91
C GLN A 213 10.77 -9.73 0.65
N ARG A 214 10.20 -10.92 0.42
CA ARG A 214 9.35 -11.18 -0.75
C ARG A 214 8.14 -10.24 -0.83
N ILE A 215 7.50 -9.92 0.29
CA ILE A 215 6.36 -9.00 0.32
C ILE A 215 6.82 -7.56 0.07
N MET A 216 7.90 -7.12 0.70
CA MET A 216 8.44 -5.77 0.50
C MET A 216 8.93 -5.56 -0.94
N ASP A 217 9.58 -6.56 -1.55
CA ASP A 217 9.95 -6.56 -2.97
C ASP A 217 8.72 -6.45 -3.88
N ALA A 218 7.63 -7.16 -3.56
CA ALA A 218 6.39 -7.10 -4.31
C ALA A 218 5.76 -5.70 -4.22
N LEU A 219 5.69 -5.09 -3.04
CA LEU A 219 5.18 -3.73 -2.84
C LEU A 219 6.04 -2.69 -3.58
N LYS A 220 7.36 -2.84 -3.56
CA LYS A 220 8.27 -1.98 -4.34
C LYS A 220 8.06 -2.11 -5.84
N GLN A 221 7.88 -3.33 -6.36
CA GLN A 221 7.57 -3.55 -7.78
C GLN A 221 6.21 -2.96 -8.18
N VAL A 222 5.22 -3.01 -7.28
CA VAL A 222 3.92 -2.35 -7.49
C VAL A 222 4.10 -0.84 -7.59
N SER A 223 4.87 -0.26 -6.68
CA SER A 223 5.25 1.16 -6.70
C SER A 223 5.89 1.57 -8.02
N GLN A 224 6.85 0.80 -8.50
CA GLN A 224 7.56 1.06 -9.76
C GLN A 224 6.67 0.99 -11.00
N ARG A 225 5.47 0.40 -10.91
CA ARG A 225 4.46 0.40 -11.98
C ARG A 225 3.57 1.65 -11.96
N GLY A 226 3.85 2.63 -11.11
CA GLY A 226 3.12 3.90 -11.00
C GLY A 226 2.00 3.90 -9.94
N ILE A 227 1.77 2.78 -9.23
CA ILE A 227 0.79 2.71 -8.15
C ILE A 227 1.41 3.33 -6.89
N SER A 228 0.75 4.28 -6.24
CA SER A 228 1.26 4.82 -4.97
C SER A 228 1.03 3.82 -3.85
N VAL A 229 2.05 3.54 -3.04
CA VAL A 229 1.97 2.56 -1.96
C VAL A 229 2.27 3.24 -0.63
N MET A 230 1.33 3.15 0.32
CA MET A 230 1.55 3.60 1.69
C MET A 230 1.50 2.40 2.63
N VAL A 231 2.58 2.17 3.36
CA VAL A 231 2.75 0.97 4.19
C VAL A 231 3.06 1.34 5.64
N ASN A 232 2.22 0.85 6.56
CA ASN A 232 2.49 0.93 7.99
C ASN A 232 3.55 -0.13 8.35
N LEU A 233 4.70 0.32 8.86
CA LEU A 233 5.84 -0.53 9.24
C LEU A 233 6.28 -0.22 10.68
N HIS A 234 6.64 -1.28 11.41
CA HIS A 234 7.23 -1.15 12.75
C HIS A 234 8.76 -1.18 12.74
N SER A 235 9.38 -1.67 11.65
CA SER A 235 10.84 -1.76 11.53
C SER A 235 11.40 -0.58 10.75
N VAL A 236 12.28 0.18 11.39
CA VAL A 236 13.03 1.29 10.77
C VAL A 236 13.96 0.78 9.67
N GLU A 237 14.54 -0.41 9.83
CA GLU A 237 15.42 -1.03 8.82
C GLU A 237 14.68 -1.29 7.51
N LEU A 238 13.45 -1.82 7.57
CA LEU A 238 12.63 -2.04 6.38
C LEU A 238 12.28 -0.71 5.69
N VAL A 239 11.97 0.31 6.48
CA VAL A 239 11.66 1.65 5.99
C VAL A 239 12.87 2.24 5.25
N GLN A 240 14.07 2.16 5.84
CA GLN A 240 15.31 2.63 5.23
C GLN A 240 15.67 1.87 3.95
N SER A 241 15.37 0.57 3.90
CA SER A 241 15.75 -0.30 2.78
C SER A 241 14.80 -0.21 1.58
N TYR A 242 13.51 0.03 1.81
CA TYR A 242 12.49 -0.08 0.76
C TYR A 242 11.79 1.23 0.42
N CYS A 243 11.50 2.08 1.42
CA CYS A 243 10.66 3.26 1.21
C CYS A 243 11.45 4.40 0.54
N SER A 244 10.78 5.16 -0.33
CA SER A 244 11.34 6.39 -0.92
C SER A 244 11.13 7.62 -0.03
N ARG A 245 10.12 7.55 0.85
CA ARG A 245 9.71 8.62 1.76
C ARG A 245 9.09 8.02 3.01
N VAL A 246 9.11 8.75 4.11
CA VAL A 246 8.60 8.32 5.42
C VAL A 246 7.76 9.42 6.02
N ILE A 247 6.57 9.04 6.49
CA ILE A 247 5.70 9.87 7.31
C ILE A 247 5.72 9.33 8.73
N GLY A 248 6.29 10.10 9.64
CA GLY A 248 6.34 9.81 11.06
C GLY A 248 5.16 10.44 11.79
N ILE A 249 4.36 9.65 12.49
CA ILE A 249 3.19 10.09 13.24
C ILE A 249 3.42 9.88 14.74
N ALA A 250 3.25 10.95 15.51
CA ALA A 250 3.24 10.91 16.97
C ALA A 250 2.04 11.66 17.51
N SER A 251 1.32 11.05 18.47
CA SER A 251 0.13 11.66 19.09
C SER A 251 -0.90 12.19 18.08
N GLY A 252 -1.11 11.48 16.97
CA GLY A 252 -2.06 11.87 15.93
C GLY A 252 -1.61 13.00 15.02
N ARG A 253 -0.35 13.44 15.08
CA ARG A 253 0.24 14.51 14.26
C ARG A 253 1.41 14.02 13.45
N VAL A 254 1.62 14.60 12.26
CA VAL A 254 2.84 14.38 11.48
C VAL A 254 3.97 15.14 12.15
N VAL A 255 5.00 14.43 12.60
CA VAL A 255 6.21 15.02 13.20
C VAL A 255 7.42 14.90 12.27
N TYR A 256 7.33 14.02 11.26
CA TYR A 256 8.37 13.85 10.26
C TYR A 256 7.75 13.54 8.91
N ASP A 257 8.26 14.17 7.87
CA ASP A 257 7.91 13.88 6.49
C ASP A 257 9.13 14.12 5.60
N GLY A 258 9.72 13.04 5.09
CA GLY A 258 10.93 13.16 4.27
C GLY A 258 11.59 11.84 3.92
N HIS A 259 12.82 11.93 3.41
CA HIS A 259 13.57 10.75 2.98
C HIS A 259 13.99 9.88 4.18
N PRO A 260 13.94 8.54 4.10
CA PRO A 260 14.31 7.66 5.23
C PRO A 260 15.74 7.87 5.76
N ALA A 261 16.68 8.24 4.89
CA ALA A 261 18.08 8.48 5.29
C ALA A 261 18.26 9.70 6.20
N SER A 262 17.28 10.59 6.29
CA SER A 262 17.31 11.77 7.17
C SER A 262 16.64 11.52 8.52
N LEU A 263 16.23 10.27 8.82
CA LEU A 263 15.75 9.87 10.14
C LEU A 263 16.91 9.87 11.14
N THR A 264 16.92 10.85 12.05
CA THR A 264 17.89 10.93 13.14
C THR A 264 17.40 10.20 14.39
N GLU A 265 18.31 9.92 15.33
CA GLU A 265 17.95 9.39 16.65
C GLU A 265 16.95 10.32 17.37
N ASP A 266 17.12 11.63 17.28
CA ASP A 266 16.20 12.61 17.86
C ASP A 266 14.78 12.48 17.30
N THR A 267 14.64 12.30 15.98
CA THR A 267 13.33 12.09 15.34
C THR A 267 12.71 10.76 15.78
N LEU A 268 13.50 9.69 15.87
CA LEU A 268 13.04 8.40 16.37
C LEU A 268 12.60 8.50 17.83
N GLN A 269 13.32 9.26 18.67
CA GLN A 269 12.93 9.51 20.05
C GLN A 269 11.63 10.30 20.16
N GLN A 270 11.39 11.28 19.28
CA GLN A 270 10.09 11.96 19.21
C GLN A 270 8.95 11.03 18.79
N LEU A 271 9.23 10.07 17.89
CA LEU A 271 8.22 9.14 17.35
C LEU A 271 7.84 8.00 18.31
N TYR A 272 8.81 7.51 19.08
CA TYR A 272 8.65 6.32 19.92
C TYR A 272 8.75 6.60 21.44
N GLY A 273 9.26 7.77 21.84
CA GLY A 273 9.50 8.11 23.24
C GLY A 273 10.53 7.17 23.88
N ASP A 274 10.25 6.69 25.10
CA ASP A 274 11.14 5.79 25.84
C ASP A 274 11.14 4.33 25.31
N GLU A 275 10.31 4.00 24.31
CA GLU A 275 10.19 2.64 23.75
C GLU A 275 11.27 2.28 22.72
N ILE A 276 12.30 3.12 22.52
CA ILE A 276 13.41 2.89 21.57
C ILE A 276 14.06 1.50 21.79
N SER A 277 14.07 1.02 23.04
CA SER A 277 14.65 -0.26 23.44
C SER A 277 14.07 -1.51 22.73
N GLN A 278 12.95 -1.40 22.01
CA GLN A 278 12.29 -2.51 21.31
C GLN A 278 12.52 -2.55 19.79
N LEU A 279 13.27 -1.59 19.23
CA LEU A 279 13.52 -1.45 17.79
C LEU A 279 14.82 -2.13 17.30
N HIS A 280 15.57 -2.78 18.19
CA HIS A 280 16.81 -3.51 17.90
C HIS A 280 16.61 -5.03 17.86
#